data_AF-A0A9W9TBR6-F1
#
_entry.id   AF-A0A9W9TBR6-F1
#
_cell.length_a   1.000
_cell.length_b   1.000
_cell.length_c   1.000
_cell.angle_alpha   90.00
_cell.angle_beta   90.00
_cell.angle_gamma   90.00
#
_symmetry.space_group_name_H-M   'P 1'
#
loop_
_entity.id
_entity.type
_entity.pdbx_description
1 polymer ?
#
loop_
_entity_poly.entity_id
_entity_poly.type
_entity_poly.pdbx_seq_one_letter_code
_entity_poly.pdbx_strand_id
1 'polypeptide(L)'
;MKTAVLATSILAAAATALAVPSNYNSKRTDLRPLAILDLAGSTYSQTPPTSQVISLTINDPNTGLPSTTNATDCNAAWSFGEPGSEKFPCDDPSYTISFPDGLFNLENFTLEVTRADGAQSGTAQVSGVDWGCAKHDGYPEETCGWVGVLQVPLH
;
A
#
# COMPACT_ATOMS: atom_id res chain seq x y z
N MET A 1 10.70 -40.29 -70.11
CA MET A 1 11.08 -40.32 -68.68
C MET A 1 10.89 -38.92 -68.12
N LYS A 2 10.01 -38.77 -67.13
CA LYS A 2 9.64 -37.48 -66.52
C LYS A 2 10.59 -37.19 -65.36
N THR A 3 11.21 -36.01 -65.34
CA THR A 3 12.02 -35.49 -64.24
C THR A 3 11.12 -34.99 -63.10
N ALA A 4 11.40 -35.44 -61.88
CA ALA A 4 10.66 -35.08 -60.67
C ALA A 4 11.09 -33.70 -60.17
N VAL A 5 10.10 -32.88 -59.79
CA VAL A 5 10.25 -31.52 -59.28
C VAL A 5 10.47 -31.55 -57.76
N LEU A 6 11.45 -30.78 -57.30
CA LEU A 6 11.75 -30.46 -55.89
C LEU A 6 10.64 -29.59 -55.28
N ALA A 7 10.20 -29.91 -54.06
CA ALA A 7 9.35 -29.04 -53.26
C ALA A 7 9.92 -28.89 -51.84
N THR A 8 10.73 -27.84 -51.65
CA THR A 8 11.13 -27.30 -50.35
C THR A 8 9.97 -26.46 -49.79
N SER A 9 9.40 -26.86 -48.66
CA SER A 9 8.42 -26.07 -47.92
C SER A 9 9.11 -25.37 -46.76
N ILE A 10 9.17 -24.03 -46.80
CA ILE A 10 9.62 -23.20 -45.69
C ILE A 10 8.36 -22.74 -44.95
N LEU A 11 8.22 -23.14 -43.69
CA LEU A 11 7.11 -22.77 -42.83
C LEU A 11 7.41 -21.40 -42.19
N ALA A 12 6.74 -20.34 -42.64
CA ALA A 12 6.80 -19.04 -41.99
C ALA A 12 5.79 -19.00 -40.83
N ALA A 13 6.29 -19.02 -39.59
CA ALA A 13 5.46 -18.77 -38.41
C ALA A 13 5.31 -17.25 -38.23
N ALA A 14 4.14 -16.72 -38.53
CA ALA A 14 3.77 -15.35 -38.20
C ALA A 14 3.36 -15.28 -36.73
N ALA A 15 4.27 -14.84 -35.85
CA ALA A 15 3.91 -14.47 -34.49
C ALA A 15 3.22 -13.10 -34.53
N THR A 16 1.89 -13.09 -34.41
CA THR A 16 1.16 -11.86 -34.12
C THR A 16 1.43 -11.49 -32.66
N ALA A 17 2.39 -10.61 -32.43
CA ALA A 17 2.47 -9.89 -31.17
C ALA A 17 1.21 -9.03 -31.04
N LEU A 18 0.28 -9.44 -30.18
CA LEU A 18 -0.78 -8.56 -29.72
C LEU A 18 -0.13 -7.49 -28.84
N ALA A 19 0.32 -6.41 -29.46
CA ALA A 19 0.57 -5.17 -28.73
C ALA A 19 -0.79 -4.70 -28.21
N VAL A 20 -1.09 -5.05 -26.95
CA VAL A 20 -2.21 -4.47 -26.22
C VAL A 20 -1.95 -2.97 -26.17
N PRO A 21 -2.85 -2.12 -26.69
CA PRO A 21 -2.68 -0.69 -26.55
C PRO A 21 -2.77 -0.36 -25.06
N SER A 22 -1.63 -0.02 -24.44
CA SER A 22 -1.62 0.68 -23.17
C SER A 22 -2.17 2.08 -23.45
N ASN A 23 -3.48 2.22 -23.33
CA ASN A 23 -4.12 3.53 -23.21
C ASN A 23 -3.74 4.12 -21.84
N TYR A 24 -2.46 4.47 -21.66
CA TYR A 24 -2.04 5.38 -20.60
C TYR A 24 -2.36 6.80 -21.09
N ASN A 25 -3.66 7.06 -21.20
CA ASN A 25 -4.17 8.37 -21.56
C ASN A 25 -4.29 9.16 -20.27
N SER A 26 -3.26 9.96 -20.01
CA SER A 26 -3.20 11.00 -18.99
C SER A 26 -4.37 11.98 -19.15
N LYS A 27 -5.45 11.71 -18.44
CA LYS A 27 -6.45 12.69 -17.98
C LYS A 27 -6.76 12.29 -16.55
N ARG A 28 -6.87 13.28 -15.65
CA ARG A 28 -7.42 13.11 -14.29
C ARG A 28 -8.75 12.35 -14.37
N THR A 29 -8.70 11.03 -14.36
CA THR A 29 -9.73 10.18 -13.81
C THR A 29 -9.65 10.40 -12.32
N ASP A 30 -10.73 10.91 -11.72
CA ASP A 30 -10.82 11.13 -10.29
C ASP A 30 -10.34 9.87 -9.56
N LEU A 31 -9.14 9.92 -8.97
CA LEU A 31 -8.58 8.79 -8.27
C LEU A 31 -9.51 8.48 -7.12
N ARG A 32 -9.91 7.21 -7.03
CA ARG A 32 -10.71 6.76 -5.91
C ARG A 32 -9.82 6.71 -4.67
N PRO A 33 -10.34 7.09 -3.50
CA PRO A 33 -9.58 6.95 -2.26
C PRO A 33 -9.09 5.52 -2.06
N LEU A 34 -7.91 5.38 -1.45
CA LEU A 34 -7.46 4.10 -0.95
C LEU A 34 -8.29 3.72 0.27
N ALA A 35 -8.64 2.44 0.36
CA ALA A 35 -9.30 1.90 1.54
C ALA A 35 -8.25 1.25 2.45
N ILE A 36 -8.10 1.76 3.66
CA ILE A 36 -7.23 1.20 4.69
C ILE A 36 -8.09 0.32 5.59
N LEU A 37 -7.71 -0.96 5.65
CA LEU A 37 -8.37 -2.03 6.38
C LEU A 37 -7.44 -2.51 7.49
N ASP A 38 -8.02 -3.16 8.50
CA ASP A 38 -7.29 -3.86 9.58
C ASP A 38 -6.18 -3.01 10.23
N LEU A 39 -6.38 -1.68 10.27
CA LEU A 39 -5.45 -0.75 10.88
C LEU A 39 -5.39 -1.05 12.38
N ALA A 40 -4.19 -1.36 12.86
CA ALA A 40 -3.91 -1.66 14.25
C ALA A 40 -2.57 -1.07 14.66
N GLY A 41 -2.44 -0.79 15.94
CA GLY A 41 -1.26 -0.20 16.54
C GLY A 41 -0.89 -0.84 17.86
N SER A 42 0.39 -0.84 18.22
CA SER A 42 0.85 -1.28 19.53
C SER A 42 2.00 -0.44 20.04
N THR A 43 1.95 -0.07 21.31
CA THR A 43 3.01 0.66 22.00
C THR A 43 3.86 -0.32 22.79
N TYR A 44 5.17 -0.25 22.55
CA TYR A 44 6.18 -1.05 23.22
C TYR A 44 7.13 -0.11 23.96
N SER A 45 7.02 -0.08 25.28
CA SER A 45 7.96 0.63 26.15
C SER A 45 8.44 -0.35 27.21
N GLN A 46 9.68 -0.83 27.09
CA GLN A 46 10.33 -1.53 28.21
C GLN A 46 11.61 -0.80 28.65
N THR A 47 12.26 -0.09 27.72
CA THR A 47 13.36 0.85 27.95
C THR A 47 13.34 1.90 26.81
N PRO A 48 13.52 3.20 27.08
CA PRO A 48 13.51 4.22 26.04
C PRO A 48 14.51 3.95 24.89
N PRO A 49 14.19 4.37 23.65
CA PRO A 49 12.97 5.07 23.25
C PRO A 49 11.76 4.13 23.15
N THR A 50 10.57 4.68 23.40
CA THR A 50 9.30 4.00 23.13
C THR A 50 9.16 3.78 21.63
N SER A 51 8.79 2.56 21.24
CA SER A 51 8.52 2.20 19.84
C SER A 51 7.03 1.90 19.67
N GLN A 52 6.49 2.33 18.54
CA GLN A 52 5.13 2.04 18.12
C GLN A 52 5.18 1.20 16.85
N VAL A 53 4.38 0.15 16.80
CA VAL A 53 4.23 -0.69 15.61
C VAL A 53 2.83 -0.50 15.06
N ILE A 54 2.72 -0.18 13.77
CA ILE A 54 1.47 -0.08 13.03
C ILE A 54 1.43 -1.22 12.00
N SER A 55 0.27 -1.85 11.89
CA SER A 55 -0.05 -2.77 10.80
C SER A 55 -1.34 -2.32 10.13
N LEU A 56 -1.42 -2.44 8.81
CA LEU A 56 -2.62 -2.13 8.03
C LEU A 56 -2.61 -2.86 6.70
N THR A 57 -3.77 -2.91 6.05
CA THR A 57 -3.92 -3.39 4.67
C THR A 57 -4.42 -2.26 3.79
N ILE A 58 -3.70 -1.96 2.71
CA ILE A 58 -4.12 -0.99 1.69
C ILE A 58 -4.86 -1.74 0.60
N ASN A 59 -6.10 -1.36 0.33
CA ASN A 59 -6.84 -1.76 -0.85
C ASN A 59 -6.87 -0.60 -1.87
N ASP A 60 -6.18 -0.77 -3.00
CA ASP A 60 -6.14 0.24 -4.06
C ASP A 60 -7.12 -0.10 -5.20
N PRO A 61 -8.24 0.64 -5.32
CA PRO A 61 -9.20 0.44 -6.39
C PRO A 61 -8.71 0.97 -7.76
N ASN A 62 -7.56 1.65 -7.83
CA ASN A 62 -7.05 2.30 -9.03
C ASN A 62 -6.07 1.42 -9.84
N THR A 63 -5.75 0.22 -9.35
CA THR A 63 -4.82 -0.73 -10.01
C THR A 63 -5.40 -1.46 -11.22
N GLY A 64 -6.74 -1.48 -11.36
CA GLY A 64 -7.43 -2.31 -12.35
C GLY A 64 -7.40 -3.82 -12.04
N LEU A 65 -6.82 -4.22 -10.91
CA LEU A 65 -6.84 -5.58 -10.39
C LEU A 65 -8.19 -5.89 -9.72
N PRO A 66 -8.60 -7.17 -9.67
CA PRO A 66 -9.80 -7.57 -8.94
C PRO A 66 -9.65 -7.30 -7.43
N SER A 67 -10.78 -7.11 -6.74
CA SER A 67 -10.82 -6.78 -5.30
C SER A 67 -10.19 -7.83 -4.38
N THR A 68 -9.96 -9.03 -4.88
CA THR A 68 -9.33 -10.14 -4.15
C THR A 68 -7.80 -10.10 -4.20
N THR A 69 -7.21 -9.27 -5.07
CA THR A 69 -5.75 -9.20 -5.28
C THR A 69 -5.24 -7.77 -5.35
N ASN A 70 -6.08 -6.78 -5.03
CA ASN A 70 -5.70 -5.36 -5.05
C ASN A 70 -5.38 -4.84 -3.64
N ALA A 71 -5.13 -5.75 -2.70
CA ALA A 71 -4.79 -5.47 -1.33
C ALA A 71 -3.31 -5.79 -1.06
N THR A 72 -2.64 -4.95 -0.27
CA THR A 72 -1.28 -5.18 0.22
C THR A 72 -1.21 -4.89 1.71
N ASP A 73 -0.50 -5.73 2.44
CA ASP A 73 -0.23 -5.50 3.87
C ASP A 73 0.98 -4.58 4.03
N CYS A 74 0.95 -3.77 5.08
CA CYS A 74 1.99 -2.81 5.42
C CYS A 74 2.25 -2.88 6.92
N ASN A 75 3.53 -2.86 7.29
CA ASN A 75 3.96 -2.84 8.68
C ASN A 75 5.01 -1.75 8.86
N ALA A 76 4.89 -0.97 9.92
CA ALA A 76 5.85 0.06 10.27
C ALA A 76 6.19 -0.02 11.75
N ALA A 77 7.48 -0.02 12.06
CA ALA A 77 7.98 0.14 13.42
C ALA A 77 8.62 1.52 13.50
N TRP A 78 8.00 2.44 14.23
CA TRP A 78 8.45 3.81 14.38
C TRP A 78 8.85 4.06 15.83
N SER A 79 10.03 4.65 16.04
CA SER A 79 10.53 4.96 17.39
C SER A 79 10.51 6.46 17.67
N PHE A 80 10.26 6.82 18.94
CA PHE A 80 10.27 8.22 19.35
C PHE A 80 11.58 8.90 19.00
N GLY A 81 11.50 9.95 18.17
CA GLY A 81 12.66 10.71 17.69
C GLY A 81 13.10 10.36 16.26
N GLU A 82 12.51 9.35 15.63
CA GLU A 82 12.68 9.10 14.20
C GLU A 82 12.05 10.23 13.36
N PRO A 83 12.59 10.51 12.16
CA PRO A 83 12.04 11.53 11.30
C PRO A 83 10.67 11.11 10.78
N GLY A 84 9.70 12.04 10.74
CA GLY A 84 8.39 11.78 10.14
C GLY A 84 8.43 11.51 8.62
N SER A 85 9.56 11.83 7.97
CA SER A 85 9.83 11.51 6.56
C SER A 85 10.28 10.07 6.33
N GLU A 86 10.45 9.26 7.38
CA GLU A 86 10.79 7.84 7.24
C GLU A 86 9.66 7.11 6.48
N LYS A 87 10.04 6.30 5.49
CA LYS A 87 9.11 5.56 4.65
C LYS A 87 9.26 4.07 4.89
N PHE A 88 8.15 3.42 5.19
CA PHE A 88 8.08 1.98 5.42
C PHE A 88 7.46 1.32 4.18
N PRO A 89 8.19 0.45 3.46
CA PRO A 89 7.63 -0.26 2.32
C PRO A 89 6.58 -1.28 2.79
N CYS A 90 5.51 -1.40 2.00
CA CYS A 90 4.54 -2.47 2.15
C CYS A 90 5.05 -3.77 1.49
N ASP A 91 4.31 -4.86 1.66
CA ASP A 91 4.61 -6.15 1.01
C ASP A 91 4.63 -6.01 -0.53
N ASP A 92 3.70 -5.24 -1.10
CA ASP A 92 3.86 -4.67 -2.44
C ASP A 92 4.73 -3.40 -2.35
N PRO A 93 5.97 -3.43 -2.86
CA PRO A 93 6.89 -2.29 -2.80
C PRO A 93 6.42 -1.10 -3.65
N SER A 94 5.32 -1.25 -4.39
CA SER A 94 4.64 -0.16 -5.06
C SER A 94 3.94 0.80 -4.09
N TYR A 95 3.91 0.49 -2.80
CA TYR A 95 3.34 1.34 -1.75
C TYR A 95 4.33 1.53 -0.60
N THR A 96 4.32 2.72 -0.05
CA THR A 96 5.01 3.07 1.19
C THR A 96 4.07 3.81 2.10
N ILE A 97 4.24 3.62 3.41
CA ILE A 97 3.57 4.41 4.44
C ILE A 97 4.58 5.25 5.21
N SER A 98 4.15 6.40 5.71
CA SER A 98 4.95 7.30 6.53
C SER A 98 4.06 8.03 7.55
N PHE A 99 4.71 8.63 8.54
CA PHE A 99 4.05 9.39 9.60
C PHE A 99 4.63 10.82 9.62
N PRO A 100 4.14 11.73 8.76
CA PRO A 100 4.78 13.04 8.52
C PRO A 100 4.99 13.88 9.79
N ASP A 101 4.05 13.78 10.73
CA ASP A 101 4.07 14.50 12.02
C ASP A 101 4.68 13.66 13.16
N GLY A 102 5.22 12.48 12.84
CA GLY A 102 5.63 11.46 13.80
C GLY A 102 4.47 10.64 14.33
N LEU A 103 4.81 9.55 15.04
CA LEU A 103 3.84 8.64 15.64
C LEU A 103 4.00 8.64 17.17
N PHE A 104 3.55 9.72 17.80
CA PHE A 104 3.68 9.94 19.25
C PHE A 104 2.50 9.42 20.06
N ASN A 105 1.33 9.32 19.44
CA ASN A 105 0.10 8.87 20.06
C ASN A 105 -0.65 7.99 19.07
N LEU A 106 -0.87 6.72 19.42
CA LEU A 106 -1.63 5.81 18.57
C LEU A 106 -3.04 6.35 18.33
N GLU A 107 -3.64 7.11 19.25
CA GLU A 107 -4.98 7.68 19.11
C GLU A 107 -5.05 8.93 18.20
N ASN A 108 -3.90 9.47 17.80
CA ASN A 108 -3.86 10.69 17.00
C ASN A 108 -2.56 10.79 16.20
N PHE A 109 -2.63 10.42 14.92
CA PHE A 109 -1.51 10.55 13.99
C PHE A 109 -1.97 10.76 12.55
N THR A 110 -1.09 11.35 11.75
CA THR A 110 -1.28 11.47 10.30
C THR A 110 -0.66 10.26 9.62
N LEU A 111 -1.47 9.50 8.89
CA LEU A 111 -1.00 8.45 7.98
C LEU A 111 -0.82 9.05 6.58
N GLU A 112 0.38 8.92 6.02
CA GLU A 112 0.62 9.18 4.61
C GLU A 112 0.84 7.86 3.87
N VAL A 113 0.21 7.71 2.71
CA VAL A 113 0.42 6.61 1.78
C VAL A 113 0.96 7.18 0.48
N THR A 114 2.09 6.66 0.00
CA THR A 114 2.71 7.07 -1.27
C THR A 114 2.84 5.86 -2.19
N ARG A 115 2.40 6.01 -3.45
CA ARG A 115 2.65 5.01 -4.50
C ARG A 115 4.07 5.19 -5.07
N ALA A 116 4.73 4.09 -5.44
CA ALA A 116 6.14 4.06 -5.82
C ALA A 116 6.45 4.75 -7.15
N ASP A 117 5.46 5.01 -8.00
CA ASP A 117 5.62 5.91 -9.14
C ASP A 117 5.82 7.37 -8.72
N GLY A 118 5.66 7.67 -7.41
CA GLY A 118 5.79 8.98 -6.80
C GLY A 118 4.77 9.99 -7.31
N ALA A 119 3.84 9.55 -8.16
CA ALA A 119 2.93 10.42 -8.87
C ALA A 119 1.67 10.70 -8.05
N GLN A 120 1.41 9.88 -7.02
CA GLN A 120 0.20 9.93 -6.21
C GLN A 120 0.54 9.63 -4.75
N SER A 121 0.12 10.53 -3.88
CA SER A 121 0.13 10.31 -2.43
C SER A 121 -1.21 10.73 -1.85
N GLY A 122 -1.47 10.31 -0.63
CA GLY A 122 -2.64 10.70 0.12
C GLY A 122 -2.34 10.70 1.61
N THR A 123 -3.01 11.60 2.33
CA THR A 123 -2.91 11.68 3.78
C THR A 123 -4.28 11.53 4.41
N ALA A 124 -4.33 10.89 5.57
CA ALA A 124 -5.52 10.81 6.40
C ALA A 124 -5.15 11.00 7.86
N GLN A 125 -5.99 11.75 8.57
CA GLN A 125 -5.91 11.85 10.01
C GLN A 125 -6.53 10.58 10.62
N VAL A 126 -5.76 9.85 11.40
CA VAL A 126 -6.25 8.74 12.23
C VAL A 126 -6.54 9.33 13.60
N SER A 127 -7.81 9.57 13.88
CA SER A 127 -8.30 10.01 15.20
C SER A 127 -9.81 9.78 15.31
N GLY A 128 -10.32 9.80 16.55
CA GLY A 128 -11.75 9.73 16.82
C GLY A 128 -12.21 8.39 17.39
N VAL A 129 -13.53 8.21 17.47
CA VAL A 129 -14.17 7.11 18.20
C VAL A 129 -14.04 5.74 17.53
N ASP A 130 -13.73 5.72 16.24
CA ASP A 130 -13.51 4.49 15.48
C ASP A 130 -12.13 3.87 15.80
N TRP A 131 -11.23 4.63 16.44
CA TRP A 131 -9.96 4.13 16.93
C TRP A 131 -10.04 3.84 18.43
N GLY A 132 -10.02 2.58 18.80
CA GLY A 132 -10.15 2.14 20.20
C GLY A 132 -8.85 1.54 20.71
N CYS A 133 -8.37 2.02 21.87
CA CYS A 133 -7.18 1.51 22.54
C CYS A 133 -7.49 0.80 23.86
N ALA A 134 -6.72 -0.25 24.14
CA ALA A 134 -6.72 -0.97 25.40
C ALA A 134 -5.29 -1.00 25.97
N LYS A 135 -5.17 -0.64 27.25
CA LYS A 135 -3.91 -0.69 28.00
C LYS A 135 -3.79 -2.02 28.74
N HIS A 136 -2.57 -2.51 28.84
CA HIS A 136 -2.26 -3.80 29.46
C HIS A 136 -1.20 -3.66 30.55
N ASP A 137 -1.33 -4.47 31.58
CA ASP A 137 -0.27 -4.66 32.58
C ASP A 137 0.78 -5.63 32.00
N GLY A 138 1.58 -5.16 31.04
CA GLY A 138 2.59 -5.99 30.38
C GLY A 138 2.99 -5.49 28.99
N TYR A 139 3.34 -6.45 28.11
CA TYR A 139 3.84 -6.18 26.77
C TYR A 139 2.89 -6.77 25.72
N PRO A 140 2.43 -5.98 24.71
CA PRO A 140 2.55 -4.52 24.58
C PRO A 140 1.84 -3.77 25.72
N GLU A 141 2.28 -2.54 26.01
CA GLU A 141 1.65 -1.70 27.04
C GLU A 141 0.28 -1.18 26.60
N GLU A 142 0.10 -1.02 25.29
CA GLU A 142 -1.14 -0.54 24.68
C GLU A 142 -1.31 -1.19 23.31
N THR A 143 -2.54 -1.57 23.00
CA THR A 143 -2.96 -2.03 21.67
C THR A 143 -4.15 -1.22 21.22
N CYS A 144 -4.15 -0.79 19.96
CA CYS A 144 -5.23 -0.03 19.36
C CYS A 144 -5.68 -0.66 18.05
N GLY A 145 -6.94 -0.46 17.70
CA GLY A 145 -7.50 -0.92 16.43
C GLY A 145 -8.54 0.04 15.86
N TRP A 146 -8.58 0.15 14.54
CA TRP A 146 -9.58 0.94 13.81
C TRP A 146 -10.78 0.06 13.50
N VAL A 147 -11.96 0.56 13.80
CA VAL A 147 -13.22 -0.07 13.44
C VAL A 147 -13.68 0.48 12.09
N GLY A 148 -13.73 -0.40 11.09
CA GLY A 148 -14.22 -0.08 9.76
C GLY A 148 -13.11 0.21 8.77
N VAL A 149 -13.37 1.13 7.84
CA VAL A 149 -12.47 1.42 6.71
C VAL A 149 -12.07 2.89 6.76
N LEU A 150 -10.77 3.16 6.90
CA LEU A 150 -10.23 4.51 6.79
C LEU A 150 -10.00 4.84 5.30
N GLN A 151 -10.51 5.98 4.84
CA GLN A 151 -10.39 6.41 3.45
C GLN A 151 -9.24 7.41 3.31
N VAL A 152 -8.28 7.12 2.44
CA VAL A 152 -7.15 8.01 2.15
C VAL A 152 -7.33 8.62 0.75
N PRO A 153 -7.68 9.91 0.63
CA PRO A 153 -7.82 10.56 -0.67
C PRO A 153 -6.46 10.76 -1.34
N LEU A 154 -6.37 10.36 -2.61
CA LEU A 154 -5.16 10.54 -3.43
C LEU A 154 -5.19 11.89 -4.16
N HIS A 155 -4.01 12.52 -4.31
CA HIS A 155 -3.82 13.79 -5.03
C HIS A 155 -2.66 13.75 -6.01
#